data_AF-W0A843-F1
#
_entry.id   AF-W0A843-F1
#
_cell.length_a   1.000
_cell.length_b   1.000
_cell.length_c   1.000
_cell.angle_alpha   90.00
_cell.angle_beta   90.00
_cell.angle_gamma   90.00
#
_symmetry.space_group_name_H-M   'P 1'
#
loop_
_entity.id
_entity.type
_entity.pdbx_description
1 polymer ?
#
loop_
_entity_poly.entity_id
_entity_poly.type
_entity_poly.pdbx_seq_one_letter_code
_entity_poly.pdbx_strand_id
1 'polypeptide(L)'
;MIPAILASSAAQTGWSVFKRFWWAIPMLALFVALLVTRGTLAGVKAERDAEKAAHTQTVVNYRRAAAEAEASDQANARRVETQQKEITDAVSTDYQSQLAAVRARYERLQSASRPDPGGRASPSVPGVPPTAGGSDAAAPQAGLPAADALTATEQALQLQALQEWARRQAAVDVNGER
;
A
#
# COMPACT_ATOMS: atom_id res chain seq x y z
N MET A 1 -17.26 -98.81 -40.94
CA MET A 1 -16.10 -97.92 -41.15
C MET A 1 -16.51 -96.79 -42.09
N ILE A 2 -17.07 -95.70 -41.56
CA ILE A 2 -17.30 -94.45 -42.32
C ILE A 2 -17.03 -93.27 -41.38
N PRO A 3 -15.78 -92.77 -41.30
CA PRO A 3 -15.57 -91.34 -41.07
C PRO A 3 -14.29 -90.87 -41.79
N ALA A 4 -14.41 -90.37 -43.02
CA ALA A 4 -13.28 -89.72 -43.69
C ALA A 4 -13.70 -88.64 -44.71
N ILE A 5 -14.90 -88.76 -45.27
CA ILE A 5 -15.31 -87.93 -46.42
C ILE A 5 -15.87 -86.55 -46.01
N LEU A 6 -16.31 -86.37 -44.76
CA LEU A 6 -16.82 -85.08 -44.27
C LEU A 6 -15.71 -84.06 -43.92
N ALA A 7 -14.47 -84.51 -43.69
CA ALA A 7 -13.37 -83.62 -43.35
C ALA A 7 -12.75 -82.93 -44.58
N SER A 8 -12.79 -83.57 -45.76
CA SER A 8 -12.15 -83.01 -46.97
C SER A 8 -12.98 -81.92 -47.64
N SER A 9 -14.32 -82.01 -47.60
CA SER A 9 -15.18 -81.00 -48.23
C SER A 9 -15.12 -79.67 -47.47
N ALA A 10 -15.12 -79.70 -46.13
CA ALA A 10 -14.99 -78.52 -45.29
C ALA A 10 -13.65 -77.78 -45.51
N ALA A 11 -12.55 -78.53 -45.65
CA ALA A 11 -11.23 -77.97 -45.93
C ALA A 11 -11.14 -77.33 -47.33
N GLN A 12 -11.79 -77.93 -48.33
CA GLN A 12 -11.76 -77.46 -49.72
C GLN A 12 -12.67 -76.24 -49.96
N THR A 13 -13.80 -76.16 -49.24
CA THR A 13 -14.66 -74.96 -49.19
C THR A 13 -13.95 -73.82 -48.44
N GLY A 14 -13.29 -74.11 -47.32
CA GLY A 14 -12.52 -73.12 -46.56
C GLY A 14 -11.37 -72.50 -47.37
N TRP A 15 -10.65 -73.30 -48.16
CA TRP A 15 -9.54 -72.83 -49.01
C TRP A 15 -9.99 -71.89 -50.15
N SER A 16 -11.15 -72.17 -50.74
CA SER A 16 -11.74 -71.34 -51.81
C SER A 16 -12.22 -69.98 -51.28
N VAL A 17 -12.84 -69.98 -50.10
CA VAL A 17 -13.25 -68.75 -49.39
C VAL A 17 -12.02 -67.95 -48.97
N PHE A 18 -10.99 -68.61 -48.42
CA PHE A 18 -9.75 -67.96 -48.01
C PHE A 18 -9.04 -67.25 -49.17
N LYS A 19 -8.86 -67.91 -50.33
CA LYS A 19 -8.26 -67.26 -51.52
C LYS A 19 -9.12 -66.10 -52.06
N ARG A 20 -10.44 -66.22 -51.98
CA ARG A 20 -11.36 -65.18 -52.46
C ARG A 20 -11.40 -63.95 -51.55
N PHE A 21 -11.15 -64.12 -50.26
CA PHE A 21 -11.19 -63.04 -49.26
C PHE A 21 -9.82 -62.72 -48.63
N TRP A 22 -8.72 -63.25 -49.20
CA TRP A 22 -7.37 -62.97 -48.70
C TRP A 22 -7.04 -61.47 -48.70
N TRP A 23 -7.62 -60.70 -49.64
CA TRP A 23 -7.50 -59.25 -49.75
C TRP A 23 -8.28 -58.48 -48.67
N ALA A 24 -9.24 -59.11 -48.00
CA ALA A 24 -10.01 -58.48 -46.93
C ALA A 24 -9.18 -58.29 -45.66
N ILE A 25 -8.16 -59.12 -45.44
CA ILE A 25 -7.25 -59.04 -44.30
C ILE A 25 -6.48 -57.70 -44.28
N PRO A 26 -5.74 -57.31 -45.34
CA PRO A 26 -5.05 -56.01 -45.34
C PRO A 26 -6.00 -54.82 -45.32
N MET A 27 -7.20 -54.92 -45.93
CA MET A 27 -8.22 -53.86 -45.87
C MET A 27 -8.77 -53.66 -44.46
N LEU A 28 -9.04 -54.75 -43.74
CA LEU A 28 -9.47 -54.71 -42.34
C LEU A 28 -8.36 -54.13 -41.45
N ALA A 29 -7.10 -54.54 -41.66
CA ALA A 29 -5.96 -54.00 -40.93
C ALA A 29 -5.80 -52.48 -41.15
N LEU A 30 -5.95 -52.01 -42.40
CA LEU A 30 -5.91 -50.59 -42.73
C LEU A 30 -7.08 -49.82 -42.09
N PHE A 31 -8.28 -50.40 -42.09
CA PHE A 31 -9.45 -49.80 -41.45
C PHE A 31 -9.24 -49.64 -39.94
N VAL A 32 -8.74 -50.68 -39.26
CA VAL A 32 -8.40 -50.62 -37.83
C VAL A 32 -7.31 -49.57 -37.58
N ALA A 33 -6.25 -49.53 -38.40
CA ALA A 33 -5.18 -48.54 -38.27
C ALA A 33 -5.69 -47.09 -38.42
N LEU A 34 -6.64 -46.85 -39.34
CA LEU A 34 -7.30 -45.55 -39.52
C LEU A 34 -8.16 -45.16 -38.32
N LEU A 35 -8.89 -46.11 -37.72
CA LEU A 35 -9.67 -45.85 -36.51
C LEU A 35 -8.76 -45.49 -35.32
N VAL A 36 -7.65 -46.22 -35.15
CA VAL A 36 -6.67 -45.93 -34.09
C VAL A 36 -6.06 -44.54 -34.28
N THR A 37 -5.60 -44.21 -35.49
CA THR A 37 -5.00 -42.88 -35.77
C THR A 37 -6.00 -41.74 -35.65
N ARG A 38 -7.27 -41.94 -35.99
CA ARG A 38 -8.31 -40.92 -35.76
C ARG A 38 -8.59 -40.73 -34.27
N GLY A 39 -8.63 -41.81 -33.50
CA GLY A 39 -8.80 -41.76 -32.04
C GLY A 39 -7.66 -41.02 -31.36
N THR A 40 -6.41 -41.33 -31.70
CA THR A 40 -5.24 -40.63 -31.14
C THR A 40 -5.21 -39.16 -31.54
N LEU A 41 -5.53 -38.84 -32.80
CA LEU A 41 -5.60 -37.45 -33.25
C LEU A 41 -6.70 -36.66 -32.52
N ALA A 42 -7.85 -37.29 -32.26
CA ALA A 42 -8.92 -36.68 -31.47
C ALA A 42 -8.48 -36.44 -30.01
N GLY A 43 -7.79 -37.40 -29.40
CA GLY A 43 -7.22 -37.28 -28.05
C GLY A 43 -6.22 -36.12 -27.96
N VAL A 44 -5.24 -36.06 -28.85
CA VAL A 44 -4.23 -34.98 -28.89
C VAL A 44 -4.86 -33.61 -29.12
N LYS A 45 -5.91 -33.53 -29.96
CA LYS A 45 -6.66 -32.27 -30.16
C LYS A 45 -7.37 -31.84 -28.88
N ALA A 46 -8.06 -32.76 -28.21
CA ALA A 46 -8.76 -32.49 -26.96
C ALA A 46 -7.80 -32.05 -25.85
N GLU A 47 -6.67 -32.73 -25.68
CA GLU A 47 -5.62 -32.35 -24.73
C GLU A 47 -5.08 -30.95 -25.03
N ARG A 48 -4.76 -30.66 -26.29
CA ARG A 48 -4.25 -29.34 -26.68
C ARG A 48 -5.27 -28.23 -26.49
N ASP A 49 -6.55 -28.49 -26.72
CA ASP A 49 -7.60 -27.50 -26.52
C ASP A 49 -7.89 -27.29 -25.01
N ALA A 50 -7.80 -28.36 -24.21
CA ALA A 50 -7.85 -28.27 -22.74
C ALA A 50 -6.67 -27.47 -22.16
N GLU A 51 -5.45 -27.72 -22.64
CA GLU A 51 -4.24 -26.97 -22.27
C GLU A 51 -4.40 -25.47 -22.58
N LYS A 52 -4.90 -25.14 -23.79
CA LYS A 52 -5.17 -23.75 -24.20
C LYS A 52 -6.22 -23.09 -23.32
N ALA A 53 -7.29 -23.80 -22.97
CA ALA A 53 -8.33 -23.31 -22.08
C ALA A 53 -7.76 -23.04 -20.67
N ALA A 54 -6.97 -23.97 -20.13
CA ALA A 54 -6.30 -23.81 -18.84
C ALA A 54 -5.33 -22.61 -18.85
N HIS A 55 -4.51 -22.47 -19.90
CA HIS A 55 -3.61 -21.32 -20.03
C HIS A 55 -4.37 -20.00 -20.13
N THR A 56 -5.46 -19.96 -20.90
CA THR A 56 -6.32 -18.76 -21.01
C THR A 56 -6.91 -18.40 -19.64
N GLN A 57 -7.40 -19.40 -18.90
CA GLN A 57 -7.94 -19.19 -17.56
C GLN A 57 -6.87 -18.65 -16.59
N THR A 58 -5.66 -19.20 -16.65
CA THR A 58 -4.53 -18.73 -15.86
C THR A 58 -4.23 -17.26 -16.17
N VAL A 59 -4.15 -16.87 -17.44
CA VAL A 59 -3.93 -15.47 -17.85
C VAL A 59 -5.03 -14.56 -17.32
N VAL A 60 -6.30 -14.97 -17.42
CA VAL A 60 -7.43 -14.18 -16.88
C VAL A 60 -7.31 -14.02 -15.36
N ASN A 61 -6.99 -15.10 -14.65
CA ASN A 61 -6.82 -15.06 -13.20
C ASN A 61 -5.68 -14.12 -12.79
N TYR A 62 -4.52 -14.19 -13.47
CA TYR A 62 -3.40 -13.28 -13.23
C TYR A 62 -3.76 -11.83 -13.49
N ARG A 63 -4.45 -11.54 -14.60
CA ARG A 63 -4.88 -10.16 -14.92
C ARG A 63 -5.85 -9.61 -13.88
N ARG A 64 -6.80 -10.44 -13.42
CA ARG A 64 -7.73 -10.04 -12.37
C ARG A 64 -6.99 -9.77 -11.06
N ALA A 65 -6.12 -10.67 -10.63
CA ALA A 65 -5.34 -10.51 -9.40
C ALA A 65 -4.43 -9.26 -9.47
N ALA A 66 -3.84 -8.97 -10.63
CA ALA A 66 -3.04 -7.77 -10.82
C ALA A 66 -3.89 -6.49 -10.71
N ALA A 67 -5.09 -6.46 -11.31
CA ALA A 67 -5.99 -5.32 -11.21
C ALA A 67 -6.52 -5.12 -9.78
N GLU A 68 -6.80 -6.21 -9.05
CA GLU A 68 -7.20 -6.17 -7.64
C GLU A 68 -6.06 -5.62 -6.76
N ALA A 69 -4.82 -6.09 -6.99
CA ALA A 69 -3.65 -5.59 -6.28
C ALA A 69 -3.42 -4.09 -6.55
N GLU A 70 -3.48 -3.67 -7.81
CA GLU A 70 -3.33 -2.25 -8.17
C GLU A 70 -4.41 -1.36 -7.52
N ALA A 71 -5.67 -1.82 -7.52
CA ALA A 71 -6.75 -1.10 -6.86
C ALA A 71 -6.53 -0.99 -5.34
N SER A 72 -6.06 -2.06 -4.71
CA SER A 72 -5.70 -2.08 -3.29
C SER A 72 -4.54 -1.13 -2.98
N ASP A 73 -3.48 -1.16 -3.79
CA ASP A 73 -2.31 -0.30 -3.63
C ASP A 73 -2.68 1.18 -3.78
N GLN A 74 -3.52 1.52 -4.76
CA GLN A 74 -4.02 2.89 -4.93
C GLN A 74 -4.88 3.34 -3.75
N ALA A 75 -5.75 2.48 -3.24
CA ALA A 75 -6.57 2.79 -2.07
C ALA A 75 -5.71 3.01 -0.81
N ASN A 76 -4.71 2.14 -0.60
CA ASN A 76 -3.76 2.27 0.49
C ASN A 76 -2.92 3.55 0.38
N ALA A 77 -2.42 3.87 -0.82
CA ALA A 77 -1.67 5.11 -1.06
C ALA A 77 -2.50 6.36 -0.71
N ARG A 78 -3.77 6.42 -1.13
CA ARG A 78 -4.68 7.53 -0.79
C ARG A 78 -4.94 7.63 0.71
N ARG A 79 -5.13 6.50 1.39
CA ARG A 79 -5.30 6.44 2.85
C ARG A 79 -4.07 7.00 3.56
N VAL A 80 -2.88 6.55 3.18
CA VAL A 80 -1.61 7.01 3.73
C VAL A 80 -1.45 8.51 3.50
N GLU A 81 -1.66 9.00 2.28
CA GLU A 81 -1.59 10.43 1.95
C GLU A 81 -2.55 11.26 2.81
N THR A 82 -3.81 10.82 2.95
CA THR A 82 -4.82 11.50 3.77
C THR A 82 -4.38 11.57 5.23
N GLN A 83 -3.92 10.44 5.79
CA GLN A 83 -3.49 10.37 7.19
C GLN A 83 -2.25 11.23 7.45
N GLN A 84 -1.26 11.20 6.56
CA GLN A 84 -0.06 12.04 6.67
C GLN A 84 -0.39 13.53 6.56
N LYS A 85 -1.34 13.88 5.70
CA LYS A 85 -1.85 15.26 5.58
C LYS A 85 -2.56 15.70 6.86
N GLU A 86 -3.45 14.89 7.40
CA GLU A 86 -4.15 15.19 8.66
C GLU A 86 -3.18 15.39 9.83
N ILE A 87 -2.14 14.55 9.93
CA ILE A 87 -1.07 14.72 10.93
C ILE A 87 -0.36 16.05 10.73
N THR A 88 0.01 16.37 9.49
CA THR A 88 0.73 17.61 9.15
C THR A 88 -0.11 18.84 9.48
N ASP A 89 -1.37 18.85 9.09
CA ASP A 89 -2.31 19.95 9.34
C ASP A 89 -2.52 20.11 10.85
N ALA A 90 -2.78 19.02 11.58
CA ALA A 90 -3.00 19.07 13.02
C ALA A 90 -1.78 19.59 13.80
N VAL A 91 -0.57 19.07 13.52
CA VAL A 91 0.65 19.52 14.20
C VAL A 91 0.98 20.98 13.84
N SER A 92 0.76 21.38 12.58
CA SER A 92 1.01 22.76 12.16
C SER A 92 0.05 23.74 12.85
N THR A 93 -1.24 23.42 12.92
CA THR A 93 -2.23 24.24 13.61
C THR A 93 -1.93 24.35 15.11
N ASP A 94 -1.62 23.23 15.77
CA ASP A 94 -1.27 23.22 17.19
C ASP A 94 -0.03 24.09 17.46
N TYR A 95 1.05 23.90 16.69
CA TYR A 95 2.27 24.70 16.80
C TYR A 95 1.99 26.20 16.60
N GLN A 96 1.23 26.59 15.57
CA GLN A 96 0.89 27.98 15.31
C GLN A 96 0.08 28.59 16.46
N SER A 97 -0.85 27.81 17.04
CA SER A 97 -1.66 28.27 18.18
C SER A 97 -0.81 28.53 19.42
N GLN A 98 0.14 27.64 19.72
CA GLN A 98 1.05 27.77 20.86
C GLN A 98 2.01 28.95 20.67
N LEU A 99 2.54 29.12 19.45
CA LEU A 99 3.40 30.25 19.11
C LEU A 99 2.67 31.58 19.28
N ALA A 100 1.42 31.68 18.80
CA ALA A 100 0.59 32.87 18.97
C ALA A 100 0.30 33.16 20.45
N ALA A 101 0.00 32.14 21.25
CA ALA A 101 -0.24 32.29 22.68
C ALA A 101 0.99 32.79 23.44
N VAL A 102 2.19 32.27 23.14
CA VAL A 102 3.45 32.71 23.74
C VAL A 102 3.75 34.16 23.37
N ARG A 103 3.64 34.52 22.09
CA ARG A 103 3.85 35.90 21.62
C ARG A 103 2.88 36.88 22.26
N ALA A 104 1.59 36.56 22.30
CA ALA A 104 0.59 37.40 22.95
C ALA A 104 0.86 37.57 24.46
N ARG A 105 1.39 36.53 25.13
CA ARG A 105 1.80 36.63 26.54
C ARG A 105 2.99 37.57 26.71
N TYR A 106 3.99 37.47 25.83
CA TYR A 106 5.15 38.35 25.84
C TYR A 106 4.77 39.82 25.59
N GLU A 107 3.91 40.09 24.61
CA GLU A 107 3.41 41.44 24.33
C GLU A 107 2.69 42.07 25.53
N ARG A 108 1.87 41.29 26.26
CA ARG A 108 1.22 41.74 27.50
C ARG A 108 2.23 42.07 28.61
N LEU A 109 3.32 41.31 28.72
CA LEU A 109 4.38 41.60 29.69
C LEU A 109 5.15 42.87 29.31
N GLN A 110 5.41 43.07 28.02
CA GLN A 110 6.10 44.26 27.52
C GLN A 110 5.26 45.53 27.72
N SER A 111 3.94 45.47 27.47
CA SER A 111 3.05 46.61 27.67
C SER A 111 2.85 46.95 29.14
N ALA A 112 2.78 45.96 30.03
CA ALA A 112 2.70 46.18 31.48
C ALA A 112 3.99 46.77 32.09
N SER A 113 5.14 46.54 31.44
CA SER A 113 6.45 47.04 31.89
C SER A 113 6.76 48.46 31.37
N ARG A 114 5.88 49.05 30.54
CA ARG A 114 6.08 50.40 30.00
C ARG A 114 5.71 51.43 31.07
N PRO A 115 6.63 52.31 31.51
CA PRO A 115 6.31 53.35 32.48
C PRO A 115 5.22 54.28 31.94
N ASP A 116 4.23 54.62 32.78
CA ASP A 116 3.19 55.60 32.45
C ASP A 116 3.84 56.99 32.27
N PRO A 117 3.74 57.63 31.09
CA PRO A 117 4.27 58.99 30.90
C PRO A 117 3.42 60.07 31.59
N GLY A 118 2.33 59.71 32.28
CA GLY A 118 1.36 60.65 32.87
C GLY A 118 1.57 61.04 34.34
N GLY A 119 2.71 60.72 34.96
CA GLY A 119 3.00 61.05 36.36
C GLY A 119 3.11 62.56 36.62
N ARG A 120 1.97 63.19 36.89
CA ARG A 120 1.72 64.58 37.33
C ARG A 120 2.92 65.24 38.04
N ALA A 121 3.40 66.34 37.48
CA ALA A 121 4.33 67.28 38.10
C ALA A 121 3.84 67.71 39.50
N SER A 122 4.63 67.42 40.52
CA SER A 122 4.57 68.07 41.83
C SER A 122 5.87 68.87 42.06
N PRO A 123 5.80 70.01 42.76
CA PRO A 123 6.86 71.02 42.76
C PRO A 123 8.17 70.51 43.38
N SER A 124 9.28 71.02 42.86
CA SER A 124 10.65 70.62 43.20
C SER A 124 10.93 70.72 44.71
N VAL A 125 11.17 69.58 45.33
CA VAL A 125 11.88 69.48 46.61
C VAL A 125 13.30 68.94 46.33
N PRO A 126 14.37 69.54 46.88
CA PRO A 126 15.71 69.02 46.71
C PRO A 126 15.96 67.79 47.59
N GLY A 127 16.44 66.71 46.96
CA GLY A 127 17.34 65.75 47.60
C GLY A 127 16.75 64.39 47.98
N VAL A 128 16.79 63.44 47.04
CA VAL A 128 17.28 62.05 47.22
C VAL A 128 17.76 61.58 45.83
N PRO A 129 18.93 60.93 45.66
CA PRO A 129 19.25 60.27 44.40
C PRO A 129 18.14 59.25 44.08
N PRO A 130 17.65 59.15 42.83
CA PRO A 130 16.62 58.18 42.50
C PRO A 130 17.18 56.78 42.75
N THR A 131 16.78 56.16 43.86
CA THR A 131 16.77 54.71 43.96
C THR A 131 16.01 54.20 42.75
N ALA A 132 16.61 53.29 41.99
CA ALA A 132 16.02 52.66 40.83
C ALA A 132 14.73 51.91 41.25
N GLY A 133 13.62 52.64 41.29
CA GLY A 133 12.27 52.13 41.52
C GLY A 133 11.69 51.55 40.25
N GLY A 134 12.47 50.72 39.53
CA GLY A 134 11.88 49.76 38.62
C GLY A 134 11.19 48.72 39.49
N SER A 135 9.93 48.40 39.19
CA SER A 135 9.35 47.16 39.69
C SER A 135 10.36 46.05 39.45
N ASP A 136 10.76 45.38 40.51
CA ASP A 136 11.63 44.20 40.44
C ASP A 136 10.83 43.19 39.62
N ALA A 137 11.06 43.19 38.30
CA ALA A 137 10.46 42.24 37.40
C ALA A 137 10.86 40.88 37.96
N ALA A 138 9.86 40.06 38.31
CA ALA A 138 10.09 38.73 38.86
C ALA A 138 11.27 38.11 38.13
N ALA A 139 12.34 37.81 38.88
CA ALA A 139 13.61 37.36 38.32
C ALA A 139 13.34 36.38 37.17
N PRO A 140 13.87 36.62 35.96
CA PRO A 140 13.63 35.71 34.85
C PRO A 140 14.03 34.33 35.33
N GLN A 141 13.09 33.38 35.33
CA GLN A 141 13.25 32.04 35.92
C GLN A 141 14.44 31.26 35.34
N ALA A 142 15.11 31.77 34.31
CA ALA A 142 16.30 31.22 33.67
C ALA A 142 17.52 32.16 33.63
N GLY A 143 17.48 33.36 34.22
CA GLY A 143 18.59 34.33 34.16
C GLY A 143 18.84 34.97 32.78
N LEU A 144 17.99 34.70 31.80
CA LEU A 144 18.07 35.25 30.44
C LEU A 144 17.30 36.58 30.31
N PRO A 145 17.78 37.52 29.48
CA PRO A 145 16.97 38.65 29.04
C PRO A 145 15.64 38.18 28.45
N ALA A 146 14.56 38.95 28.65
CA ALA A 146 13.21 38.54 28.26
C ALA A 146 13.08 38.20 26.75
N ALA A 147 13.84 38.89 25.89
CA ALA A 147 13.89 38.61 24.45
C ALA A 147 14.57 37.28 24.12
N ASP A 148 15.64 36.93 24.84
CA ASP A 148 16.34 35.65 24.66
C ASP A 148 15.48 34.49 25.18
N ALA A 149 14.76 34.70 26.29
CA ALA A 149 13.80 33.75 26.83
C ALA A 149 12.64 33.48 25.86
N LEU A 150 12.13 34.52 25.17
CA LEU A 150 11.13 34.35 24.12
C LEU A 150 11.68 33.50 22.96
N THR A 151 12.85 33.86 22.44
CA THR A 151 13.49 33.14 21.34
C THR A 151 13.72 31.67 21.70
N ALA A 152 14.24 31.39 22.89
CA ALA A 152 14.44 30.03 23.38
C ALA A 152 13.12 29.24 23.47
N THR A 153 12.04 29.89 23.89
CA THR A 153 10.71 29.27 23.96
C THR A 153 10.17 28.95 22.56
N GLU A 154 10.30 29.86 21.59
CA GLU A 154 9.88 29.61 20.20
C GLU A 154 10.66 28.44 19.57
N GLN A 155 11.97 28.40 19.78
CA GLN A 155 12.82 27.29 19.30
C GLN A 155 12.45 25.96 19.96
N ALA A 156 12.16 25.95 21.27
CA ALA A 156 11.72 24.75 21.97
C ALA A 156 10.37 24.23 21.43
N LEU A 157 9.41 25.13 21.19
CA LEU A 157 8.12 24.78 20.57
C LEU A 157 8.29 24.20 19.16
N GLN A 158 9.15 24.81 18.34
CA GLN A 158 9.44 24.32 17.00
C GLN A 158 10.04 22.90 17.05
N LEU A 159 11.02 22.67 17.93
CA LEU A 159 11.64 21.36 18.07
C LEU A 159 10.65 20.30 18.56
N GLN A 160 9.79 20.65 19.52
CA GLN A 160 8.75 19.75 20.02
C GLN A 160 7.75 19.39 18.91
N ALA A 161 7.29 20.37 18.13
CA ALA A 161 6.40 20.13 17.00
C ALA A 161 7.04 19.23 15.93
N LEU A 162 8.32 19.44 15.61
CA LEU A 162 9.05 18.59 14.68
C LEU A 162 9.21 17.15 15.18
N GLN A 163 9.53 16.97 16.46
CA GLN A 163 9.62 15.63 17.04
C GLN A 163 8.27 14.90 17.02
N GLU A 164 7.20 15.60 17.36
CA GLU A 164 5.85 15.04 17.35
C GLU A 164 5.40 14.68 15.93
N TRP A 165 5.59 15.58 14.97
CA TRP A 165 5.34 15.32 13.56
C TRP A 165 6.12 14.08 13.09
N ALA A 166 7.43 14.01 13.35
CA ALA A 166 8.26 12.89 12.91
C ALA A 166 7.80 11.55 13.52
N ARG A 167 7.47 11.53 14.83
CA ARG A 167 6.95 10.33 15.50
C ARG A 167 5.62 9.88 14.91
N ARG A 168 4.69 10.81 14.68
CA ARG A 168 3.37 10.48 14.11
C ARG A 168 3.46 10.04 12.66
N GLN A 169 4.30 10.68 11.85
CA GLN A 169 4.56 10.25 10.46
C GLN A 169 5.15 8.84 10.41
N ALA A 170 6.11 8.53 11.28
CA ALA A 170 6.71 7.20 11.36
C ALA A 170 5.73 6.11 11.85
N ALA A 171 4.68 6.49 12.57
CA ALA A 171 3.64 5.58 13.03
C ALA A 171 2.56 5.30 11.97
N VAL A 172 2.56 6.00 10.83
CA VAL A 172 1.64 5.71 9.72
C VAL A 172 2.04 4.38 9.08
N ASP A 173 1.16 3.39 9.16
CA ASP A 173 1.38 2.13 8.46
C ASP A 173 1.25 2.33 6.95
N VAL A 174 2.34 2.09 6.23
CA VAL A 174 2.41 2.20 4.77
C VAL A 174 2.12 0.88 4.06
N ASN A 175 2.16 -0.26 4.76
CA ASN A 175 2.06 -1.57 4.13
C ASN A 175 0.63 -2.11 4.04
N GLY A 176 -0.35 -1.41 4.65
CA GLY A 176 -1.73 -1.87 4.75
C GLY A 176 -1.90 -3.01 5.79
N GLU A 177 -3.13 -3.27 6.22
CA GLU A 177 -3.41 -4.43 7.09
C GLU A 177 -2.94 -5.71 6.38
N ARG A 178 -1.95 -6.38 6.96
CA ARG A 178 -1.46 -7.69 6.50
C ARG A 178 -2.45 -8.80 6.81
#